data_AF-A0AAW1KKV7-F1
#
_entry.id   AF-A0AAW1KKV7-F1
#
_cell.length_a   1.000
_cell.length_b   1.000
_cell.length_c   1.000
_cell.angle_alpha   90.00
_cell.angle_beta   90.00
_cell.angle_gamma   90.00
#
_symmetry.space_group_name_H-M   'P 1'
#
loop_
_entity.id
_entity.type
_entity.pdbx_description
1 polymer ?
#
loop_
_entity_poly.entity_id
_entity_poly.type
_entity_poly.pdbx_seq_one_letter_code
_entity_poly.pdbx_strand_id
1 'polypeptide(L)'
;MKQELPRIQKPKNECVNKYNVRELQNNDVEEIFEEELIKRLQGEVTPTDIERGMEYYRRSITRYRATADQAWNIIEKALQDIGQQLLSKRKEGKKTDWYNTECKKVCEERNKARLKMLKDCSERNISHFKEMRNIAKRTCRNCKRQYLDNKLRSVETHYQAKNIRNFYQEAKKNTQGKMRSLKYCRNELGELVGNIEEKTEVWARYFDKLLSGDTREEEGPVVNLQDNVRAQLWN
;
A
#
# COMPACT_ATOMS: atom_id res chain seq x y z
N MET A 1 18.02 15.00 -39.50
CA MET A 1 17.53 15.92 -38.45
C MET A 1 16.03 15.73 -38.32
N LYS A 2 15.54 15.19 -37.20
CA LYS A 2 14.09 15.08 -36.95
C LYS A 2 13.61 16.43 -36.41
N GLN A 3 12.77 17.13 -37.16
CA GLN A 3 12.08 18.32 -36.65
C GLN A 3 10.91 17.83 -35.78
N GLU A 4 10.95 18.13 -34.49
CA GLU A 4 9.81 17.91 -33.61
C GLU A 4 8.81 19.07 -33.78
N LEU A 5 7.57 18.74 -34.15
CA LEU A 5 6.48 19.72 -34.20
C LEU A 5 6.05 20.08 -32.78
N PRO A 6 5.76 21.36 -32.49
CA PRO A 6 5.38 21.79 -31.15
C PRO A 6 4.03 21.20 -30.75
N ARG A 7 4.00 20.64 -29.52
CA ARG A 7 2.82 20.04 -28.91
C ARG A 7 1.79 21.13 -28.58
N ILE A 8 0.71 21.20 -29.34
CA ILE A 8 -0.42 22.11 -29.08
C ILE A 8 -1.05 21.72 -27.74
N GLN A 9 -0.84 22.54 -26.71
CA GLN A 9 -1.59 22.44 -25.46
C GLN A 9 -2.95 23.09 -25.67
N LYS A 10 -4.04 22.33 -25.51
CA LYS A 10 -5.38 22.93 -25.49
C LYS A 10 -5.54 23.74 -24.20
N PRO A 11 -6.05 24.99 -24.25
CA PRO A 11 -6.31 25.75 -23.04
C PRO A 11 -7.38 25.02 -22.20
N LYS A 12 -7.18 25.02 -20.88
CA LYS A 12 -8.17 24.54 -19.91
C LYS A 12 -9.48 25.29 -20.15
N ASN A 13 -10.59 24.57 -20.12
CA ASN A 13 -11.95 25.12 -20.21
C ASN A 13 -12.10 26.35 -19.30
N GLU A 14 -12.03 27.55 -19.87
CA GLU A 14 -12.44 28.76 -19.18
C GLU A 14 -13.96 28.82 -19.24
N CYS A 15 -14.60 28.97 -18.08
CA CYS A 15 -16.02 29.26 -18.00
C CYS A 15 -16.28 30.54 -18.80
N VAL A 16 -16.93 30.40 -19.96
CA VAL A 16 -17.33 31.56 -20.76
C VAL A 16 -18.41 32.27 -19.95
N ASN A 17 -18.00 33.33 -19.25
CA ASN A 17 -18.95 34.21 -18.58
C ASN A 17 -19.90 34.75 -19.64
N LYS A 18 -21.21 34.65 -19.37
CA LYS A 18 -22.29 35.09 -20.25
C LYS A 18 -22.18 36.59 -20.63
N TYR A 19 -21.40 37.36 -19.87
CA TYR A 19 -21.18 38.79 -20.04
C TYR A 19 -19.68 39.11 -19.99
N ASN A 20 -19.27 40.19 -20.65
CA ASN A 20 -17.87 40.59 -20.77
C ASN A 20 -17.37 41.27 -19.48
N VAL A 21 -17.05 40.47 -18.46
CA VAL A 21 -16.61 40.94 -17.12
C VAL A 21 -15.33 41.79 -17.18
N ARG A 22 -14.56 41.72 -18.29
CA ARG A 22 -13.34 42.53 -18.48
C ARG A 22 -13.64 44.00 -18.75
N GLU A 23 -14.78 44.31 -19.35
CA GLU A 23 -15.18 45.70 -19.62
C GLU A 23 -15.60 46.44 -18.34
N LEU A 24 -16.00 45.72 -17.29
CA LEU A 24 -16.24 46.28 -15.95
C LEU A 24 -14.95 46.68 -15.21
N GLN A 25 -13.77 46.30 -15.71
CA GLN A 25 -12.50 46.69 -15.10
C GLN A 25 -12.03 48.09 -15.57
N ASN A 26 -12.74 48.70 -16.50
CA ASN A 26 -12.53 50.09 -16.90
C ASN A 26 -13.29 50.99 -15.91
N ASN A 27 -12.57 51.84 -15.17
CA ASN A 27 -13.14 52.71 -14.13
C ASN A 27 -14.35 53.52 -14.63
N ASP A 28 -14.30 54.05 -15.86
CA ASP A 28 -15.39 54.85 -16.42
C ASP A 28 -16.68 54.03 -16.64
N VAL A 29 -16.55 52.72 -16.93
CA VAL A 29 -17.69 51.82 -17.15
C VAL A 29 -18.23 51.32 -15.82
N GLU A 30 -17.36 51.12 -14.83
CA GLU A 30 -17.73 50.75 -13.46
C GLU A 30 -18.56 51.85 -12.79
N GLU A 31 -18.12 53.11 -12.89
CA GLU A 31 -18.82 54.25 -12.28
C GLU A 31 -20.22 54.46 -12.91
N ILE A 32 -20.33 54.40 -14.24
CA ILE A 32 -21.62 54.48 -14.96
C ILE A 32 -22.54 53.31 -14.58
N PHE A 33 -21.98 52.11 -14.44
CA PHE A 33 -22.76 50.92 -14.07
C PHE A 33 -23.26 51.04 -12.63
N GLU A 34 -22.42 51.46 -11.69
CA GLU A 34 -22.78 51.68 -10.29
C GLU A 34 -23.84 52.77 -10.13
N GLU A 35 -23.69 53.90 -10.83
CA GLU A 35 -24.68 54.99 -10.83
C GLU A 35 -26.04 54.52 -11.35
N GLU A 36 -26.07 53.77 -12.46
CA GLU A 36 -27.31 53.24 -13.03
C GLU A 36 -27.92 52.14 -12.14
N LEU A 37 -27.09 51.37 -11.44
CA LEU A 37 -27.53 50.36 -10.47
C LEU A 37 -28.16 51.01 -9.24
N ILE A 38 -27.53 52.04 -8.69
CA ILE A 38 -28.04 52.81 -7.54
C ILE A 38 -29.35 53.51 -7.92
N LYS A 39 -29.43 54.09 -9.12
CA LYS A 39 -30.63 54.75 -9.64
C LYS A 39 -31.81 53.79 -9.83
N ARG A 40 -31.54 52.53 -10.24
CA ARG A 40 -32.56 51.48 -10.32
C ARG A 40 -32.97 50.91 -8.96
N LEU A 41 -32.05 50.88 -7.99
CA LEU A 41 -32.29 50.35 -6.65
C LEU A 41 -33.09 51.29 -5.75
N GLN A 42 -32.99 52.62 -5.95
CA GLN A 42 -33.73 53.61 -5.14
C GLN A 42 -35.25 53.62 -5.39
N GLY A 43 -35.75 52.93 -6.42
CA GLY A 43 -37.17 52.96 -6.80
C GLY A 43 -38.09 51.97 -6.08
N GLU A 44 -37.65 50.74 -5.78
CA GLU A 44 -38.60 49.66 -5.43
C GLU A 44 -38.11 48.60 -4.43
N VAL A 45 -36.89 48.69 -3.88
CA VAL A 45 -36.36 47.58 -3.07
C VAL A 45 -36.26 47.98 -1.60
N THR A 46 -37.23 47.52 -0.81
CA THR A 46 -37.12 47.63 0.65
C THR A 46 -36.05 46.65 1.16
N PRO A 47 -35.32 46.96 2.25
CA PRO A 47 -34.32 46.05 2.83
C PRO A 47 -34.85 44.64 3.11
N THR A 48 -36.15 44.52 3.39
CA THR A 48 -36.86 43.25 3.57
C THR A 48 -36.98 42.39 2.30
N ASP A 49 -37.01 43.00 1.11
CA ASP A 49 -37.09 42.27 -0.15
C ASP A 49 -35.73 41.69 -0.57
N ILE A 50 -34.63 42.39 -0.23
CA ILE A 50 -33.26 41.90 -0.39
C ILE A 50 -33.03 40.69 0.54
N GLU A 51 -33.42 40.82 1.81
CA GLU A 51 -33.31 39.73 2.77
C GLU A 51 -34.13 38.51 2.32
N ARG A 52 -35.34 38.71 1.81
CA ARG A 52 -36.21 37.64 1.29
C ARG A 52 -35.64 36.97 0.04
N GLY A 53 -35.02 37.73 -0.86
CA GLY A 53 -34.30 37.22 -2.02
C GLY A 53 -33.05 36.43 -1.64
N MET A 54 -32.29 36.92 -0.66
CA MET A 54 -31.11 36.24 -0.12
C MET A 54 -31.49 34.96 0.65
N GLU A 55 -32.59 34.97 1.40
CA GLU A 55 -33.17 33.80 2.08
C GLU A 55 -33.58 32.72 1.06
N TYR A 56 -34.26 33.12 -0.03
CA TYR A 56 -34.63 32.23 -1.12
C TYR A 56 -33.39 31.60 -1.80
N TYR A 57 -32.36 32.42 -2.08
CA TYR A 57 -31.11 31.96 -2.69
C TYR A 57 -30.30 31.05 -1.76
N ARG A 58 -30.24 31.37 -0.46
CA ARG A 58 -29.65 30.48 0.55
C ARG A 58 -30.41 29.16 0.62
N ARG A 59 -31.74 29.19 0.64
CA ARG A 59 -32.59 27.99 0.73
C ARG A 59 -32.51 27.12 -0.52
N SER A 60 -32.37 27.72 -1.72
CA SER A 60 -32.15 27.00 -2.96
C SER A 60 -30.76 26.36 -3.02
N ILE A 61 -29.70 27.05 -2.57
CA ILE A 61 -28.35 26.50 -2.46
C ILE A 61 -28.32 25.34 -1.46
N THR A 62 -28.94 25.48 -0.29
CA THR A 62 -28.98 24.42 0.71
C THR A 62 -29.72 23.19 0.18
N ARG A 63 -30.81 23.39 -0.58
CA ARG A 63 -31.54 22.30 -1.24
C ARG A 63 -30.72 21.65 -2.35
N TYR A 64 -30.01 22.43 -3.17
CA TYR A 64 -29.14 21.90 -4.23
C TYR A 64 -27.93 21.15 -3.67
N ARG A 65 -27.32 21.64 -2.59
CA ARG A 65 -26.27 20.92 -1.86
C ARG A 65 -26.80 19.64 -1.23
N ALA A 66 -27.93 19.69 -0.54
CA ALA A 66 -28.54 18.50 0.05
C ALA A 66 -28.88 17.43 -1.01
N THR A 67 -29.35 17.84 -2.19
CA THR A 67 -29.63 16.92 -3.31
C THR A 67 -28.35 16.38 -3.95
N ALA A 68 -27.29 17.19 -4.07
CA ALA A 68 -25.97 16.73 -4.52
C ALA A 68 -25.33 15.74 -3.53
N ASP A 69 -25.41 16.01 -2.23
CA ASP A 69 -24.90 15.12 -1.17
C ASP A 69 -25.70 13.81 -1.13
N GLN A 70 -27.02 13.87 -1.36
CA GLN A 70 -27.86 12.66 -1.51
C GLN A 70 -27.47 11.86 -2.74
N ALA A 71 -27.28 12.51 -3.90
CA ALA A 71 -26.84 11.85 -5.13
C ALA A 71 -25.45 11.22 -4.95
N TRP A 72 -24.53 11.92 -4.29
CA TRP A 72 -23.20 11.40 -3.96
C TRP A 72 -23.27 10.18 -3.05
N ASN A 73 -24.08 10.23 -1.99
CA ASN A 73 -24.30 9.09 -1.09
C ASN A 73 -24.87 7.86 -1.81
N ILE A 74 -25.77 8.06 -2.79
CA ILE A 74 -26.32 6.97 -3.61
C ILE A 74 -25.22 6.36 -4.47
N ILE A 75 -24.41 7.18 -5.13
CA ILE A 75 -23.29 6.72 -5.97
C ILE A 75 -22.25 5.99 -5.11
N GLU A 76 -21.91 6.53 -3.94
CA GLU A 76 -20.96 5.93 -3.01
C GLU A 76 -21.45 4.56 -2.53
N LYS A 77 -22.72 4.45 -2.12
CA LYS A 77 -23.31 3.17 -1.72
C LYS A 77 -23.32 2.16 -2.87
N ALA A 78 -23.72 2.58 -4.07
CA ALA A 78 -23.70 1.72 -5.25
C ALA A 78 -22.28 1.21 -5.55
N LEU A 79 -21.26 2.07 -5.46
CA LEU A 79 -19.85 1.69 -5.63
C LEU A 79 -19.38 0.71 -4.54
N GLN A 80 -19.78 0.93 -3.29
CA GLN A 80 -19.45 0.03 -2.19
C GLN A 80 -20.12 -1.34 -2.36
N ASP A 81 -21.39 -1.38 -2.77
CA ASP A 81 -22.13 -2.62 -3.02
C ASP A 81 -21.55 -3.40 -4.20
N ILE A 82 -21.30 -2.72 -5.33
CA ILE A 82 -20.62 -3.32 -6.50
C ILE A 82 -19.24 -3.83 -6.09
N GLY A 83 -18.51 -3.05 -5.29
CA GLY A 83 -17.22 -3.45 -4.73
C GLY A 83 -17.32 -4.72 -3.88
N GLN A 84 -18.33 -4.83 -3.01
CA GLN A 84 -18.53 -6.02 -2.17
C GLN A 84 -18.99 -7.25 -2.96
N GLN A 85 -19.78 -7.06 -4.01
CA GLN A 85 -20.29 -8.14 -4.85
C GLN A 85 -19.22 -8.69 -5.81
N LEU A 86 -18.48 -7.81 -6.50
CA LEU A 86 -17.46 -8.20 -7.47
C LEU A 86 -16.14 -8.60 -6.81
N LEU A 87 -15.76 -7.90 -5.73
CA LEU A 87 -14.55 -8.20 -4.99
C LEU A 87 -14.93 -9.01 -3.76
N SER A 88 -14.59 -10.30 -3.76
CA SER A 88 -14.66 -11.09 -2.53
C SER A 88 -13.88 -10.37 -1.42
N LYS A 89 -14.45 -10.25 -0.22
CA LYS A 89 -13.74 -9.67 0.94
C LYS A 89 -12.37 -10.32 1.03
N ARG A 90 -11.31 -9.51 0.92
CA ARG A 90 -9.94 -9.98 1.12
C ARG A 90 -9.91 -10.63 2.49
N LYS A 91 -9.63 -11.95 2.53
CA LYS A 91 -9.42 -12.64 3.81
C LYS A 91 -8.42 -11.80 4.60
N GLU A 92 -8.84 -11.30 5.76
CA GLU A 92 -7.91 -10.60 6.64
C GLU A 92 -6.73 -11.52 6.83
N GLY A 93 -5.55 -11.08 6.39
CA GLY A 93 -4.33 -11.84 6.62
C GLY A 93 -4.25 -12.12 8.11
N LYS A 94 -3.87 -13.35 8.49
CA LYS A 94 -3.66 -13.70 9.89
C LYS A 94 -2.88 -12.58 10.56
N LYS A 95 -3.47 -11.94 11.58
CA LYS A 95 -2.79 -10.90 12.35
C LYS A 95 -1.49 -11.53 12.84
N THR A 96 -0.36 -10.96 12.42
CA THR A 96 0.93 -11.45 12.89
C THR A 96 1.06 -11.06 14.36
N ASP A 97 1.09 -12.05 15.25
CA ASP A 97 1.10 -11.86 16.71
C ASP A 97 2.22 -10.93 17.21
N TRP A 98 3.31 -10.78 16.46
CA TRP A 98 4.42 -9.91 16.83
C TRP A 98 4.16 -8.41 16.58
N TYR A 99 3.16 -8.05 15.77
CA TYR A 99 2.87 -6.65 15.42
C TYR A 99 1.97 -6.01 16.48
N ASN A 100 2.61 -5.50 17.53
CA ASN A 100 1.99 -4.94 18.71
C ASN A 100 1.46 -3.50 18.53
N THR A 101 0.82 -2.96 19.56
CA THR A 101 0.31 -1.58 19.61
C THR A 101 1.42 -0.54 19.47
N GLU A 102 2.61 -0.83 19.99
CA GLU A 102 3.80 0.03 19.86
C GLU A 102 4.24 0.16 18.40
N CYS A 103 4.35 -0.95 17.66
CA CYS A 103 4.66 -0.95 16.24
C CYS A 103 3.65 -0.14 15.43
N LYS A 104 2.36 -0.22 15.79
CA LYS A 104 1.30 0.61 15.16
C LYS A 104 1.54 2.08 15.39
N LYS A 105 1.73 2.51 16.64
CA LYS A 105 1.96 3.91 17.00
C LYS A 105 3.14 4.51 16.24
N VAL A 106 4.28 3.84 16.24
CA VAL A 106 5.47 4.35 15.55
C VAL A 106 5.30 4.33 14.02
N CYS A 107 4.58 3.35 13.46
CA CYS A 107 4.23 3.36 12.03
C CYS A 107 3.29 4.53 11.66
N GLU A 108 2.33 4.85 12.51
CA GLU A 108 1.42 5.98 12.34
C GLU A 108 2.17 7.32 12.39
N GLU A 109 3.08 7.48 13.36
CA GLU A 109 3.90 8.69 13.46
C GLU A 109 4.83 8.87 12.26
N ARG A 110 5.45 7.78 11.78
CA ARG A 110 6.20 7.79 10.52
C ARG A 110 5.32 8.22 9.34
N ASN A 111 4.07 7.75 9.27
CA ASN A 111 3.15 8.14 8.21
C ASN A 111 2.76 9.62 8.32
N LYS A 112 2.52 10.13 9.53
CA LYS A 112 2.29 11.58 9.78
C LYS A 112 3.50 12.41 9.34
N ALA A 113 4.72 11.98 9.66
CA ALA A 113 5.95 12.64 9.22
C ALA A 113 6.11 12.62 7.69
N ARG A 114 5.76 11.51 7.03
CA ARG A 114 5.75 11.40 5.56
C ARG A 114 4.76 12.39 4.93
N LEU A 115 3.55 12.50 5.48
CA LEU A 115 2.54 13.44 4.99
C LEU A 115 3.01 14.90 5.12
N LYS A 116 3.67 15.25 6.24
CA LYS A 116 4.26 16.58 6.42
C LYS A 116 5.36 16.85 5.38
N MET A 117 6.28 15.91 5.18
CA MET A 117 7.33 16.01 4.16
C MET A 117 6.77 16.13 2.74
N LEU A 118 5.66 15.44 2.41
CA LEU A 118 5.04 15.53 1.08
C LEU A 118 4.33 16.86 0.84
N LYS A 119 3.80 17.49 1.91
CA LYS A 119 3.20 18.83 1.83
C LYS A 119 4.25 19.92 1.72
N ASP A 120 5.33 19.79 2.48
CA ASP A 120 6.44 20.73 2.53
C ASP A 120 7.77 19.98 2.59
N CYS A 121 8.53 20.04 1.49
CA CYS A 121 9.82 19.38 1.30
C CYS A 121 11.01 20.14 1.94
N SER A 122 10.79 20.88 3.03
CA SER A 122 11.86 21.47 3.83
C SER A 122 12.84 20.42 4.38
N GLU A 123 14.13 20.78 4.49
CA GLU A 123 15.19 19.92 5.04
C GLU A 123 14.85 19.40 6.45
N ARG A 124 14.17 20.23 7.27
CA ARG A 124 13.69 19.83 8.60
C ARG A 124 12.69 18.67 8.52
N ASN A 125 11.74 18.74 7.60
CA ASN A 125 10.71 17.71 7.42
C ASN A 125 11.30 16.43 6.83
N ILE A 126 12.27 16.56 5.92
CA ILE A 126 13.01 15.44 5.34
C ILE A 126 13.81 14.72 6.44
N SER A 127 14.56 15.46 7.25
CA SER A 127 15.34 14.90 8.37
C SER A 127 14.44 14.21 9.40
N HIS A 128 13.36 14.87 9.82
CA HIS A 128 12.38 14.30 10.75
C HIS A 128 11.73 13.02 10.19
N PHE A 129 11.39 12.96 8.90
CA PHE A 129 10.89 11.73 8.30
C PHE A 129 11.94 10.61 8.28
N LYS A 130 13.21 10.91 7.99
CA LYS A 130 14.31 9.94 8.05
C LYS A 130 14.47 9.37 9.46
N GLU A 131 14.42 10.22 10.48
CA GLU A 131 14.47 9.82 11.88
C GLU A 131 13.30 8.88 12.25
N MET A 132 12.06 9.30 12.02
CA MET A 132 10.88 8.49 12.34
C MET A 132 10.84 7.18 11.55
N ARG A 133 11.38 7.16 10.31
CA ARG A 133 11.56 5.94 9.53
C ARG A 133 12.55 4.97 10.19
N ASN A 134 13.66 5.48 10.73
CA ASN A 134 14.66 4.67 11.42
C ASN A 134 14.12 4.13 12.75
N ILE A 135 13.43 4.96 13.52
CA ILE A 135 12.76 4.56 14.77
C ILE A 135 11.75 3.45 14.47
N ALA A 136 10.83 3.66 13.51
CA ALA A 136 9.85 2.64 13.13
C ALA A 136 10.49 1.31 12.73
N LYS A 137 11.57 1.36 11.94
CA LYS A 137 12.31 0.17 11.52
C LYS A 137 12.96 -0.55 12.71
N ARG A 138 13.59 0.20 13.63
CA ARG A 138 14.22 -0.36 14.83
C ARG A 138 13.19 -0.99 15.76
N THR A 139 12.10 -0.29 16.07
CA THR A 139 11.02 -0.78 16.93
C THR A 139 10.40 -2.05 16.35
N CYS A 140 10.02 -2.06 15.07
CA CYS A 140 9.44 -3.25 14.45
C CYS A 140 10.40 -4.46 14.47
N ARG A 141 11.70 -4.22 14.25
CA ARG A 141 12.72 -5.27 14.34
C ARG A 141 12.84 -5.81 15.77
N ASN A 142 12.85 -4.93 16.77
CA ASN A 142 12.94 -5.32 18.17
C ASN A 142 11.71 -6.09 18.64
N CYS A 143 10.49 -5.63 18.32
CA CYS A 143 9.27 -6.35 18.66
C CYS A 143 9.22 -7.72 18.00
N LYS A 144 9.66 -7.83 16.73
CA LYS A 144 9.79 -9.12 16.06
C LYS A 144 10.79 -10.05 16.76
N ARG A 145 11.96 -9.53 17.17
CA ARG A 145 12.97 -10.30 17.91
C ARG A 145 12.43 -10.78 19.24
N GLN A 146 11.86 -9.90 20.05
CA GLN A 146 11.26 -10.25 21.34
C GLN A 146 10.17 -11.31 21.20
N TYR A 147 9.33 -11.22 20.16
CA TYR A 147 8.33 -12.26 19.89
C TYR A 147 8.98 -13.62 19.60
N LEU A 148 10.03 -13.67 18.78
CA LEU A 148 10.75 -14.89 18.48
C LEU A 148 11.47 -15.45 19.71
N ASP A 149 12.10 -14.59 20.52
CA ASP A 149 12.74 -14.97 21.78
C ASP A 149 11.72 -15.56 22.76
N ASN A 150 10.53 -14.97 22.86
CA ASN A 150 9.46 -15.50 23.70
C ASN A 150 8.95 -16.86 23.18
N LYS A 151 8.87 -17.04 21.86
CA LYS A 151 8.54 -18.34 21.26
C LYS A 151 9.61 -19.39 21.57
N LEU A 152 10.89 -19.02 21.52
CA LEU A 152 11.99 -19.92 21.85
C LEU A 152 11.98 -20.29 23.35
N ARG A 153 11.78 -19.31 24.23
CA ARG A 153 11.61 -19.56 25.67
C ARG A 153 10.44 -20.51 25.94
N SER A 154 9.33 -20.38 25.22
CA SER A 154 8.20 -21.32 25.34
C SER A 154 8.55 -22.74 24.92
N VAL A 155 9.45 -22.92 23.96
CA VAL A 155 9.96 -24.26 23.59
C VAL A 155 10.87 -24.79 24.69
N GLU A 156 11.74 -23.94 25.25
CA GLU A 156 12.64 -24.30 26.34
C GLU A 156 11.91 -24.69 27.62
N THR A 157 10.82 -24.01 27.97
CA THR A 157 10.00 -24.38 29.14
C THR A 157 9.35 -25.76 28.97
N HIS A 158 8.90 -26.11 27.75
CA HIS A 158 8.40 -27.47 27.47
C HIS A 158 9.48 -28.53 27.60
N TYR A 159 10.72 -28.21 27.19
CA TYR A 159 11.87 -29.10 27.38
C TYR A 159 12.17 -29.32 28.86
N GLN A 160 12.24 -28.24 29.65
CA GLN A 160 12.49 -28.30 31.10
C GLN A 160 11.39 -29.08 31.84
N ALA A 161 10.12 -28.92 31.44
CA ALA A 161 8.99 -29.67 31.96
C ALA A 161 8.91 -31.14 31.46
N LYS A 162 9.90 -31.63 30.71
CA LYS A 162 9.95 -32.97 30.09
C LYS A 162 8.71 -33.29 29.23
N ASN A 163 8.02 -32.28 28.70
CA ASN A 163 6.88 -32.46 27.82
C ASN A 163 7.36 -32.58 26.37
N ILE A 164 7.87 -33.76 26.04
CA ILE A 164 8.51 -34.07 24.75
C ILE A 164 7.56 -33.81 23.57
N ARG A 165 6.27 -34.16 23.70
CA ARG A 165 5.28 -33.98 22.64
C ARG A 165 5.09 -32.51 22.30
N ASN A 166 4.88 -31.65 23.30
CA ASN A 166 4.64 -30.23 23.07
C ASN A 166 5.92 -29.52 22.59
N PHE A 167 7.09 -29.94 23.10
CA PHE A 167 8.38 -29.48 22.62
C PHE A 167 8.53 -29.69 21.11
N TYR A 168 8.36 -30.93 20.61
CA TYR A 168 8.50 -31.20 19.18
C TYR A 168 7.42 -30.52 18.33
N GLN A 169 6.19 -30.38 18.85
CA GLN A 169 5.13 -29.67 18.13
C GLN A 169 5.44 -28.18 17.97
N GLU A 170 5.84 -27.49 19.03
CA GLU A 170 6.18 -26.06 18.97
C GLU A 170 7.49 -25.82 18.21
N ALA A 171 8.51 -26.68 18.39
CA ALA A 171 9.73 -26.65 17.59
C ALA A 171 9.43 -26.83 16.10
N LYS A 172 8.55 -27.77 15.74
CA LYS A 172 8.11 -27.97 14.36
C LYS A 172 7.38 -26.74 13.82
N LYS A 173 6.46 -26.13 14.58
CA LYS A 173 5.77 -24.90 14.15
C LYS A 173 6.74 -23.74 13.92
N ASN A 174 7.75 -23.60 14.77
CA ASN A 174 8.77 -22.53 14.66
C ASN A 174 9.77 -22.77 13.51
N THR A 175 10.09 -24.03 13.22
CA THR A 175 11.01 -24.44 12.12
C THR A 175 10.31 -24.64 10.78
N GLN A 176 8.98 -24.77 10.76
CA GLN A 176 8.10 -24.73 9.57
C GLN A 176 8.08 -23.36 8.88
N GLY A 177 9.19 -22.62 8.91
CA GLY A 177 9.50 -21.72 7.81
C GLY A 177 9.37 -22.49 6.50
N LYS A 178 8.95 -21.79 5.45
CA LYS A 178 8.80 -22.34 4.10
C LYS A 178 10.15 -22.94 3.71
N MET A 179 10.35 -24.24 3.97
CA MET A 179 11.42 -25.04 3.39
C MET A 179 11.34 -24.69 1.91
N ARG A 180 12.33 -23.96 1.41
CA ARG A 180 12.38 -23.66 -0.02
C ARG A 180 12.51 -25.04 -0.63
N SER A 181 11.41 -25.57 -1.17
CA SER A 181 11.46 -26.78 -1.96
C SER A 181 12.62 -26.57 -2.92
N LEU A 182 13.68 -27.38 -2.81
CA LEU A 182 14.81 -27.28 -3.70
C LEU A 182 14.24 -27.53 -5.09
N LYS A 183 14.11 -26.45 -5.86
CA LYS A 183 13.54 -26.51 -7.21
C LYS A 183 14.56 -27.05 -8.21
N TYR A 184 15.73 -27.48 -7.75
CA TYR A 184 16.86 -27.81 -8.60
C TYR A 184 17.51 -29.11 -8.14
N CYS A 185 17.93 -29.92 -9.10
CA CYS A 185 18.73 -31.13 -8.91
C CYS A 185 20.09 -30.92 -9.59
N ARG A 186 21.16 -31.59 -9.15
CA ARG A 186 22.43 -31.58 -9.90
C ARG A 186 22.47 -32.74 -10.88
N ASN A 187 22.95 -32.51 -12.09
CA ASN A 187 23.27 -33.58 -13.03
C ASN A 187 24.65 -34.20 -12.72
N GLU A 188 25.03 -35.22 -13.48
CA GLU A 188 26.32 -35.93 -13.36
C GLU A 188 27.52 -35.02 -13.69
N LEU A 189 27.30 -33.92 -14.41
CA LEU A 189 28.30 -32.89 -14.73
C LEU A 189 28.40 -31.80 -13.65
N GLY A 190 27.58 -31.87 -12.59
CA GLY A 190 27.56 -30.90 -11.48
C GLY A 190 26.72 -29.65 -11.72
N GLU A 191 25.99 -29.53 -12.83
CA GLU A 191 25.16 -28.39 -13.19
C GLU A 191 23.77 -28.44 -12.53
N LEU A 192 23.20 -27.27 -12.21
CA LEU A 192 21.88 -27.17 -11.59
C LEU A 192 20.74 -27.23 -12.63
N VAL A 193 19.91 -28.26 -12.51
CA VAL A 193 18.78 -28.59 -13.37
C VAL A 193 17.46 -28.22 -12.72
N GLY A 194 16.69 -27.33 -13.35
CA GLY A 194 15.41 -26.82 -12.83
C GLY A 194 14.15 -27.39 -13.49
N ASN A 195 14.26 -27.86 -14.74
CA ASN A 195 13.13 -28.38 -15.51
C ASN A 195 12.66 -29.73 -14.95
N ILE A 196 11.37 -30.04 -15.10
CA ILE A 196 10.77 -31.29 -14.60
C ILE A 196 11.29 -32.48 -15.42
N GLU A 197 11.36 -32.33 -16.76
CA GLU A 197 11.81 -33.38 -17.68
C GLU A 197 13.27 -33.78 -17.45
N GLU A 198 14.14 -32.78 -17.34
CA GLU A 198 15.57 -32.98 -17.07
C GLU A 198 15.79 -33.63 -15.68
N LYS A 199 14.98 -33.28 -14.68
CA LYS A 199 15.03 -33.96 -13.37
C LYS A 199 14.62 -35.42 -13.47
N THR A 200 13.55 -35.72 -14.20
CA THR A 200 13.10 -37.10 -14.38
C THR A 200 14.16 -37.94 -15.08
N GLU A 201 14.91 -37.35 -16.03
CA GLU A 201 16.01 -38.01 -16.71
C GLU A 201 17.21 -38.26 -15.77
N VAL A 202 17.60 -37.25 -14.97
CA VAL A 202 18.66 -37.42 -13.95
C VAL A 202 18.30 -38.54 -12.97
N TRP A 203 17.05 -38.57 -12.50
CA TRP A 203 16.58 -39.64 -11.61
C TRP A 203 16.51 -41.00 -12.31
N ALA A 204 16.03 -41.06 -13.55
CA ALA A 204 15.96 -42.29 -14.33
C ALA A 204 17.36 -42.89 -14.51
N ARG A 205 18.35 -42.08 -14.92
CA ARG A 205 19.75 -42.52 -15.08
C ARG A 205 20.37 -42.95 -13.76
N TYR A 206 20.09 -42.23 -12.67
CA TYR A 206 20.57 -42.61 -11.34
C TYR A 206 20.02 -43.97 -10.91
N PHE A 207 18.70 -44.19 -11.05
CA PHE A 207 18.10 -45.47 -10.69
C PHE A 207 18.52 -46.61 -11.61
N ASP A 208 18.71 -46.33 -12.91
CA ASP A 208 19.19 -47.32 -13.86
C ASP A 208 20.60 -47.79 -13.51
N LYS A 209 21.51 -46.86 -13.17
CA LYS A 209 22.85 -47.18 -12.65
C LYS A 209 22.81 -47.94 -11.33
N LEU A 210 21.95 -47.50 -10.39
CA LEU A 210 21.80 -48.13 -9.08
C LEU A 210 21.27 -49.57 -9.18
N LEU A 211 20.28 -49.80 -10.05
CA LEU A 211 19.65 -51.11 -10.22
C LEU A 211 20.46 -52.05 -11.11
N SER A 212 21.28 -51.50 -12.02
CA SER A 212 22.17 -52.29 -12.87
C SER A 212 23.41 -52.82 -12.13
N GLY A 213 23.58 -52.50 -10.84
CA GLY A 213 24.61 -53.10 -9.98
C GLY A 213 26.04 -52.59 -10.24
N ASP A 214 26.20 -51.52 -11.02
CA ASP A 214 27.50 -50.94 -11.35
C ASP A 214 27.92 -49.94 -10.25
N THR A 215 28.06 -50.44 -9.02
CA THR A 215 28.51 -49.61 -7.89
C THR A 215 30.03 -49.51 -7.93
N ARG A 216 30.56 -48.55 -8.68
CA ARG A 216 31.74 -47.83 -8.17
C ARG A 216 31.24 -46.86 -7.13
N GLU A 217 31.96 -46.77 -6.02
CA GLU A 217 31.70 -45.89 -4.88
C GLU A 217 31.75 -44.41 -5.32
N GLU A 218 30.76 -43.95 -6.07
CA GLU A 218 30.52 -42.54 -6.31
C GLU A 218 29.36 -42.13 -5.43
N GLU A 219 29.65 -41.20 -4.53
CA GLU A 219 28.70 -40.59 -3.60
C GLU A 219 27.42 -40.27 -4.37
N GLY A 220 26.33 -40.97 -4.03
CA GLY A 220 25.02 -40.74 -4.64
C GLY A 220 24.65 -39.25 -4.62
N PRO A 221 23.73 -38.78 -5.49
CA PRO A 221 23.47 -37.36 -5.72
C PRO A 221 23.34 -36.63 -4.39
N VAL A 222 24.41 -35.91 -4.03
CA VAL A 222 24.54 -35.30 -2.72
C VAL A 222 23.50 -34.20 -2.66
N VAL A 223 22.38 -34.50 -2.01
CA VAL A 223 21.43 -33.50 -1.57
C VAL A 223 22.15 -32.74 -0.45
N ASN A 224 22.92 -31.73 -0.84
CA ASN A 224 23.81 -31.03 0.07
C ASN A 224 22.99 -30.29 1.13
N LEU A 225 22.76 -30.94 2.27
CA LEU A 225 22.11 -30.37 3.45
C LEU A 225 22.95 -29.24 4.08
N GLN A 226 24.27 -29.20 3.81
CA GLN A 226 25.19 -28.22 4.41
C GLN A 226 25.12 -26.84 3.75
N ASP A 227 24.69 -26.75 2.48
CA ASP A 227 24.52 -25.46 1.80
C ASP A 227 23.37 -24.62 2.38
N ASN A 228 22.48 -25.25 3.15
CA ASN A 228 21.39 -24.58 3.85
C ASN A 228 21.83 -23.94 5.19
N VAL A 229 22.94 -24.38 5.79
CA VAL A 229 23.42 -23.84 7.07
C VAL A 229 24.25 -22.57 6.84
N ARG A 230 25.06 -22.53 5.77
CA ARG A 230 25.90 -21.35 5.44
C ARG A 230 25.10 -20.16 4.91
N ALA A 231 23.99 -20.39 4.21
CA ALA A 231 23.16 -19.32 3.64
C ALA A 231 22.20 -18.66 4.66
N GLN A 232 22.14 -19.15 5.91
CA GLN A 232 21.24 -18.63 6.95
C GLN A 232 21.91 -17.71 7.98
N LEU A 233 23.25 -17.56 7.97
CA LEU A 233 23.96 -16.72 8.94
C LEU A 233 24.20 -15.27 8.49
N TRP A 234 23.94 -14.93 7.23
CA TRP A 234 24.04 -13.55 6.73
C TRP A 234 22.93 -13.24 5.74
N ASN A 235 21.78 -12.77 6.25
CA ASN A 235 20.84 -11.82 5.60
C ASN A 235 19.74 -11.34 6.55
#